data_AF-A0A925ZSP1-F1
#
_entry.id   AF-A0A925ZSP1-F1
#
_cell.length_a   1.000
_cell.length_b   1.000
_cell.length_c   1.000
_cell.angle_alpha   90.00
_cell.angle_beta   90.00
_cell.angle_gamma   90.00
#
_symmetry.space_group_name_H-M   'P 1'
#
loop_
_entity.id
_entity.type
_entity.pdbx_description
1 polymer ?
#
loop_
_entity_poly.entity_id
_entity_poly.type
_entity_poly.pdbx_seq_one_letter_code
_entity_poly.pdbx_strand_id
1 'polypeptide(L)' 'MDEERSFGRWVKQRRKELDLTQEALAQEVGCSIETIRKVERDALRPSRQIAERLA' A
#
# COMPACT_ATOMS: atom_id res chain seq x y z
N MET A 1 -8.15 9.64 -17.26
CA MET A 1 -6.70 9.44 -17.12
C MET A 1 -6.30 9.64 -15.65
N ASP A 2 -6.97 8.94 -14.73
CA ASP A 2 -6.68 8.98 -13.28
C ASP A 2 -6.49 7.58 -12.71
N GLU A 3 -6.61 6.56 -13.55
CA GLU A 3 -6.47 5.17 -13.15
C GLU A 3 -5.01 4.74 -12.96
N GLU A 4 -4.04 5.47 -13.52
CA GLU A 4 -2.62 5.30 -13.18
C GLU A 4 -2.21 6.04 -11.89
N ARG A 5 -3.14 6.76 -11.24
CA ARG A 5 -2.83 7.71 -10.14
C ARG A 5 -3.51 7.40 -8.80
N SER A 6 -4.16 6.25 -8.64
CA SER A 6 -4.72 5.90 -7.33
C SER A 6 -3.60 5.48 -6.38
N PHE A 7 -3.68 5.96 -5.13
CA PHE A 7 -2.69 5.66 -4.11
C PHE A 7 -2.51 4.14 -3.92
N GLY A 8 -3.61 3.37 -3.96
CA GLY A 8 -3.56 1.91 -3.87
C GLY A 8 -2.73 1.25 -4.97
N ARG A 9 -2.91 1.68 -6.22
CA ARG A 9 -2.14 1.14 -7.36
C ARG A 9 -0.68 1.56 -7.30
N TRP A 10 -0.39 2.79 -6.90
CA TRP A 10 0.98 3.27 -6.70
C TRP A 10 1.72 2.44 -5.63
N VAL A 11 1.09 2.20 -4.47
CA VAL A 11 1.64 1.34 -3.41
C VAL A 11 1.92 -0.07 -3.92
N LYS A 12 0.99 -0.66 -4.67
CA LYS A 12 1.15 -2.01 -5.24
C LYS A 12 2.33 -2.08 -6.21
N GLN A 13 2.52 -1.06 -7.04
CA GLN A 13 3.63 -0.97 -7.98
C GLN A 13 4.96 -0.86 -7.22
N ARG A 14 5.04 0.07 -6.27
CA ARG A 14 6.24 0.28 -5.44
C ARG A 14 6.65 -0.99 -4.69
N ARG A 15 5.68 -1.70 -4.10
CA ARG A 15 5.92 -2.97 -3.42
C ARG A 15 6.59 -4.01 -4.33
N LYS A 16 6.12 -4.11 -5.58
CA LYS A 16 6.68 -5.05 -6.57
C LYS A 16 8.09 -4.64 -7.03
N GLU A 17 8.35 -3.34 -7.17
CA GLU A 17 9.70 -2.83 -7.50
C GLU A 17 10.72 -3.14 -6.40
N LEU A 18 10.27 -3.19 -5.15
CA LEU A 18 11.07 -3.58 -4.00
C LEU A 18 11.09 -5.10 -3.76
N ASP A 19 10.45 -5.88 -4.65
CA ASP A 19 10.28 -7.34 -4.54
C ASP A 19 9.70 -7.82 -3.20
N LEU A 20 8.83 -7.00 -2.59
CA LEU A 20 8.20 -7.27 -1.31
C LEU A 20 6.87 -8.03 -1.49
N THR A 21 6.59 -8.94 -0.56
CA THR A 21 5.25 -9.52 -0.41
C THR A 21 4.32 -8.53 0.31
N GLN A 22 2.99 -8.72 0.20
CA GLN A 22 2.03 -7.91 0.98
C GLN A 22 2.26 -8.04 2.50
N GLU A 23 2.74 -9.20 2.95
CA GLU A 23 3.06 -9.46 4.36
C GLU A 23 4.31 -8.69 4.79
N ALA A 24 5.38 -8.74 3.98
CA ALA A 24 6.62 -8.02 4.27
C ALA A 24 6.37 -6.50 4.34
N LEU A 25 5.62 -5.94 3.39
CA LEU A 25 5.23 -4.52 3.43
C LEU A 25 4.39 -4.20 4.68
N ALA A 26 3.48 -5.09 5.07
CA ALA A 26 2.66 -4.89 6.26
C ALA A 26 3.53 -4.87 7.55
N GLN A 27 4.55 -5.72 7.62
CA GLN A 27 5.51 -5.75 8.72
C GLN A 27 6.34 -4.46 8.79
N GLU A 28 6.87 -3.97 7.66
CA GLU A 28 7.64 -2.71 7.63
C GLU A 28 6.81 -1.49 8.04
N VAL A 29 5.56 -1.44 7.57
CA VAL A 29 4.61 -0.36 7.89
C VAL A 29 4.01 -0.53 9.29
N GLY A 30 4.17 -1.70 9.92
CA GLY A 30 3.59 -2.02 11.23
C GLY A 30 2.06 -2.08 11.21
N CYS A 31 1.47 -2.62 10.15
CA CYS A 31 0.02 -2.81 10.02
C CYS A 31 -0.33 -4.26 9.63
N SER A 32 -1.63 -4.57 9.57
CA SER A 32 -2.06 -5.89 9.14
C SER A 32 -1.98 -6.06 7.62
N ILE A 33 -1.71 -7.29 7.17
CA ILE A 33 -1.72 -7.64 5.73
C ILE A 33 -3.07 -7.29 5.07
N GLU A 34 -4.17 -7.40 5.81
CA GLU A 34 -5.50 -6.99 5.34
C GLU A 34 -5.59 -5.49 5.06
N THR A 35 -4.90 -4.66 5.85
CA THR A 35 -4.83 -3.20 5.62
C THR A 35 -4.12 -2.93 4.30
N ILE A 36 -2.95 -3.52 4.08
CA ILE A 36 -2.22 -3.39 2.80
C ILE A 36 -3.09 -3.86 1.63
N ARG A 37 -3.75 -5.01 1.76
CA ARG A 37 -4.63 -5.55 0.72
C ARG A 37 -5.81 -4.64 0.39
N LYS A 38 -6.41 -3.98 1.39
CA LYS A 38 -7.51 -3.01 1.17
C LYS A 38 -6.99 -1.71 0.55
N VAL A 39 -5.83 -1.23 1.00
CA VAL A 39 -5.16 -0.05 0.43
C VAL A 39 -4.83 -0.29 -1.04
N GLU A 40 -4.21 -1.41 -1.40
CA GLU A 40 -3.85 -1.74 -2.80
C GLU A 40 -5.04 -1.88 -3.74
N ARG A 41 -6.25 -2.09 -3.20
CA ARG A 41 -7.51 -2.17 -3.95
C ARG A 41 -8.31 -0.87 -3.90
N ASP A 42 -7.75 0.20 -3.31
CA ASP A 42 -8.43 1.46 -3.02
C ASP A 42 -9.74 1.28 -2.19
N ALA A 43 -9.86 0.16 -1.47
CA ALA A 43 -11.01 -0.18 -0.63
C ALA A 43 -10.90 0.42 0.79
N LEU A 44 -9.74 0.96 1.15
CA LEU A 44 -9.48 1.65 2.41
C LEU A 44 -8.53 2.81 2.17
N ARG A 45 -8.89 3.99 2.66
CA ARG A 45 -7.94 5.10 2.78
C ARG A 45 -7.13 4.92 4.06
N PRO A 46 -5.80 4.76 3.99
CA PRO A 46 -4.98 4.64 5.18
C PRO A 46 -4.96 5.96 5.97
N SER A 47 -4.64 5.88 7.26
CA SER A 47 -4.37 7.08 8.05
C SER A 47 -3.14 7.80 7.51
N ARG A 48 -2.99 9.09 7.84
CA ARG A 48 -1.83 9.88 7.42
C ARG A 48 -0.50 9.23 7.81
N GLN A 49 -0.41 8.68 9.02
CA GLN A 49 0.78 7.97 9.49
C GLN A 49 1.14 6.76 8.63
N ILE A 50 0.14 5.95 8.25
CA ILE A 50 0.36 4.77 7.38
C ILE A 50 0.72 5.24 5.97
N ALA A 51 0.08 6.29 5.46
CA ALA A 51 0.39 6.85 4.15
C ALA A 51 1.83 7.37 4.07
N GLU A 52 2.33 8.03 5.12
CA GLU A 52 3.71 8.52 5.20
C GLU A 52 4.74 7.38 5.25
N ARG A 53 4.39 6.21 5.79
CA ARG A 53 5.25 5.01 5.78
C ARG A 53 5.20 4.22 4.48
N LEU A 54 4.17 4.45 3.66
CA LEU A 54 3.97 3.82 2.36
C LEU A 54 4.55 4.67 1.21
N ALA A 55 4.69 5.99 1.42
CA ALA A 55 5.27 6.98 0.51
C ALA A 55 6.80 6.82 0.38
#